data_AF-A0AAW0VR50-F1
#
_entry.id   AF-A0AAW0VR50-F1
#
_cell.length_a   1.000
_cell.length_b   1.000
_cell.length_c   1.000
_cell.angle_alpha   90.00
_cell.angle_beta   90.00
_cell.angle_gamma   90.00
#
_symmetry.space_group_name_H-M   'P 1'
#
loop_
_entity.id
_entity.type
_entity.pdbx_description
1 polymer ?
#
loop_
_entity_poly.entity_id
_entity_poly.type
_entity_poly.pdbx_seq_one_letter_code
_entity_poly.pdbx_strand_id
1 'polypeptide(L)'
;MTAKFVAIAIQDNPNGWGPSDVPEQFKDMPYQPFSKGDRLGKVSDWTGATYQDRRYAIKYQSTFGSMQQYAYYHEEDESTFQHVYKTNVPKPLYQRGRYMRNQRNLKNQRNQKGQQMQVLGKGNKREYLCGSLEYYDKAYDRVTVKNEKKLTRINRIFHKVTTTDDPVIRQLTKTEDSNVYATDAILSTIMCCTRSSNSWDVVVQKIAGKLFFDKRDDSEF
;
A
#
# COMPACT_ATOMS: atom_id res chain seq x y z
N MET A 1 -39.82 -46.01 -0.26
CA MET A 1 -39.75 -44.53 -0.12
C MET A 1 -40.76 -43.92 -1.08
N THR A 2 -41.79 -43.25 -0.56
CA THR A 2 -42.82 -42.58 -1.38
C THR A 2 -42.27 -41.24 -1.87
N ALA A 3 -42.31 -40.98 -3.17
CA ALA A 3 -41.90 -39.70 -3.74
C ALA A 3 -42.83 -38.59 -3.22
N LYS A 4 -42.25 -37.51 -2.66
CA LYS A 4 -42.98 -36.36 -2.16
C LYS A 4 -43.06 -35.30 -3.26
N PHE A 5 -44.26 -35.04 -3.75
CA PHE A 5 -44.54 -33.91 -4.63
C PHE A 5 -45.11 -32.76 -3.82
N VAL A 6 -44.57 -31.56 -4.03
CA VAL A 6 -45.08 -30.32 -3.43
C VAL A 6 -45.55 -29.43 -4.58
N ALA A 7 -46.82 -29.01 -4.52
CA ALA A 7 -47.38 -28.11 -5.51
C ALA A 7 -46.65 -26.75 -5.46
N ILE A 8 -46.29 -26.24 -6.64
CA ILE A 8 -45.62 -24.95 -6.78
C ILE A 8 -46.68 -23.85 -6.63
N ALA A 9 -46.36 -22.79 -5.89
CA ALA A 9 -47.22 -21.62 -5.79
C ALA A 9 -47.19 -20.83 -7.11
N ILE A 10 -48.36 -20.53 -7.67
CA ILE A 10 -48.54 -19.76 -8.90
C ILE A 10 -49.27 -18.47 -8.54
N GLN A 11 -48.85 -17.35 -9.14
CA GLN A 11 -49.50 -16.05 -8.98
C GLN A 11 -50.88 -16.05 -9.67
N ASP A 12 -51.89 -15.46 -9.03
CA ASP A 12 -53.23 -15.30 -9.59
C ASP A 12 -53.45 -13.86 -10.07
N ASN A 13 -53.89 -13.68 -11.31
CA ASN A 13 -54.12 -12.38 -11.92
C ASN A 13 -55.53 -12.34 -12.56
N PRO A 14 -56.57 -11.93 -11.81
CA PRO A 14 -57.95 -11.99 -12.28
C PRO A 14 -58.27 -11.06 -13.46
N ASN A 15 -57.51 -9.98 -13.62
CA ASN A 15 -57.83 -8.88 -14.53
C ASN A 15 -56.95 -8.83 -15.79
N GLY A 16 -56.06 -9.80 -15.99
CA GLY A 16 -55.15 -9.77 -17.13
C GLY A 16 -54.23 -10.98 -17.20
N TRP A 17 -53.36 -10.98 -18.21
CA TRP A 17 -52.34 -12.01 -18.42
C TRP A 17 -50.95 -11.38 -18.26
N GLY A 18 -50.11 -11.98 -17.41
CA GLY A 18 -48.75 -11.53 -17.16
C GLY A 18 -48.41 -11.37 -15.67
N PRO A 19 -47.21 -10.83 -15.35
CA PRO A 19 -46.77 -10.57 -13.98
C PRO A 19 -47.73 -9.62 -13.26
N SER A 20 -48.26 -10.05 -12.10
CA SER A 20 -49.07 -9.19 -11.24
C SER A 20 -48.24 -8.42 -10.23
N ASP A 21 -47.17 -9.05 -9.72
CA ASP A 21 -46.37 -8.56 -8.61
C ASP A 21 -44.87 -8.66 -8.89
N VAL A 22 -44.10 -7.77 -8.25
CA VAL A 22 -42.64 -7.89 -8.21
C VAL A 22 -42.30 -9.11 -7.34
N PRO A 23 -41.40 -10.00 -7.79
CA PRO A 23 -41.01 -11.14 -6.98
C PRO A 23 -40.52 -10.69 -5.60
N GLU A 24 -40.98 -11.37 -4.54
CA GLU A 24 -40.72 -11.02 -3.14
C GLU A 24 -39.22 -10.81 -2.84
N GLN A 25 -38.38 -11.61 -3.50
CA GLN A 25 -36.92 -11.53 -3.43
C GLN A 25 -36.38 -10.12 -3.71
N PHE A 26 -36.99 -9.37 -4.64
CA PHE A 26 -36.51 -8.08 -5.13
C PHE A 26 -37.31 -6.88 -4.65
N LYS A 27 -38.35 -7.08 -3.82
CA LYS A 27 -39.29 -6.02 -3.44
C LYS A 27 -38.64 -4.89 -2.63
N ASP A 28 -37.72 -5.24 -1.74
CA ASP A 28 -37.11 -4.29 -0.79
C ASP A 28 -35.69 -3.86 -1.18
N MET A 29 -35.25 -4.14 -2.42
CA MET A 29 -33.94 -3.75 -2.91
C MET A 29 -34.03 -2.83 -4.13
N PRO A 30 -33.31 -1.68 -4.14
CA PRO A 30 -33.20 -0.85 -5.34
C PRO A 30 -32.68 -1.66 -6.53
N TYR A 31 -33.47 -1.72 -7.61
CA TYR A 31 -33.06 -2.47 -8.79
C TYR A 31 -31.93 -1.76 -9.53
N GLN A 32 -30.74 -2.38 -9.60
CA GLN A 32 -29.65 -1.94 -10.47
C GLN A 32 -29.25 -3.07 -11.42
N PRO A 33 -29.29 -2.86 -12.75
CA PRO A 33 -28.88 -3.88 -13.72
C PRO A 33 -27.38 -4.14 -13.63
N PHE A 34 -26.98 -5.41 -13.82
CA PHE A 34 -25.57 -5.80 -13.84
C PHE A 34 -25.34 -7.03 -14.74
N SER A 35 -24.10 -7.25 -15.15
CA SER A 35 -23.66 -8.44 -15.88
C SER A 35 -22.65 -9.22 -15.04
N LYS A 36 -22.90 -10.53 -14.85
CA LYS A 36 -21.96 -11.42 -14.14
C LYS A 36 -20.67 -11.67 -14.92
N GLY A 37 -20.64 -11.34 -16.22
CA GLY A 37 -19.46 -11.46 -17.07
C GLY A 37 -18.53 -10.26 -17.00
N ASP A 38 -18.92 -9.19 -16.29
CA ASP A 38 -18.12 -7.97 -16.20
C ASP A 38 -16.85 -8.22 -15.39
N ARG A 39 -15.75 -7.62 -15.86
CA ARG A 39 -14.45 -7.80 -15.23
C ARG A 39 -14.42 -7.11 -13.85
N LEU A 40 -13.99 -7.84 -12.83
CA LEU A 40 -13.81 -7.33 -11.47
C LEU A 40 -12.35 -6.92 -11.21
N GLY A 41 -12.11 -6.13 -10.16
CA GLY A 41 -10.76 -5.77 -9.69
C GLY A 41 -10.30 -4.34 -9.99
N LYS A 42 -11.23 -3.39 -10.17
CA LYS A 42 -10.90 -1.96 -10.22
C LYS A 42 -10.57 -1.45 -8.82
N VAL A 43 -9.44 -0.77 -8.66
CA VAL A 43 -8.99 -0.17 -7.40
C VAL A 43 -9.50 1.28 -7.34
N SER A 44 -9.92 1.73 -6.15
CA SER A 44 -10.18 3.15 -5.89
C SER A 44 -8.92 3.82 -5.36
N ASP A 45 -8.57 4.99 -5.88
CA ASP A 45 -7.38 5.74 -5.49
C ASP A 45 -7.71 7.23 -5.36
N TRP A 46 -7.66 7.74 -4.13
CA TRP A 46 -7.91 9.15 -3.82
C TRP A 46 -6.78 10.08 -4.27
N THR A 47 -5.59 9.55 -4.56
CA THR A 47 -4.45 10.33 -5.07
C THR A 47 -4.45 10.49 -6.58
N GLY A 48 -5.27 9.70 -7.30
CA GLY A 48 -5.39 9.71 -8.76
C GLY A 48 -4.15 9.20 -9.52
N ALA A 49 -3.16 8.62 -8.83
CA ALA A 49 -1.89 8.22 -9.44
C ALA A 49 -1.95 6.85 -10.13
N THR A 50 -2.89 5.99 -9.71
CA THR A 50 -2.93 4.55 -10.07
C THR A 50 -3.22 4.28 -11.56
N TYR A 51 -4.01 5.13 -12.23
CA TYR A 51 -4.42 4.91 -13.62
C TYR A 51 -3.91 6.00 -14.57
N GLN A 52 -2.60 6.05 -14.80
CA GLN A 52 -2.01 6.96 -15.80
C GLN A 52 -2.46 6.62 -17.23
N ASP A 53 -2.72 5.34 -17.53
CA ASP A 53 -3.26 4.89 -18.82
C ASP A 53 -4.76 4.59 -18.73
N ARG A 54 -5.55 5.45 -19.37
CA ARG A 54 -7.02 5.39 -19.39
C ARG A 54 -7.57 4.08 -19.97
N ARG A 55 -6.77 3.33 -20.73
CA ARG A 55 -7.15 2.00 -21.26
C ARG A 55 -7.41 0.97 -20.18
N TYR A 56 -6.80 1.10 -19.00
CA TYR A 56 -7.07 0.20 -17.89
C TYR A 56 -8.41 0.50 -17.22
N ALA A 57 -8.82 1.78 -17.15
CA ALA A 57 -10.11 2.16 -16.58
C ALA A 57 -11.29 1.67 -17.43
N ILE A 58 -11.15 1.66 -18.75
CA ILE A 58 -12.19 1.24 -19.70
C ILE A 58 -12.50 -0.26 -19.58
N LYS A 59 -11.52 -1.10 -19.21
CA LYS A 59 -11.70 -2.56 -19.08
C LYS A 59 -12.68 -3.00 -17.99
N TYR A 60 -12.97 -2.10 -17.05
CA TYR A 60 -13.87 -2.35 -15.91
C TYR A 60 -15.17 -1.56 -16.02
N GLN A 61 -15.41 -0.91 -17.17
CA GLN A 61 -16.65 -0.22 -17.42
C GLN A 61 -17.71 -1.26 -17.82
N SER A 62 -18.82 -1.31 -17.09
CA SER A 62 -19.96 -2.15 -17.46
C SER A 62 -20.50 -1.68 -18.81
N THR A 63 -20.76 -2.63 -19.70
CA THR A 63 -21.44 -2.33 -20.98
C THR A 63 -22.96 -2.24 -20.77
N PHE A 64 -23.45 -2.83 -19.69
CA PHE A 64 -24.85 -2.90 -19.33
C PHE A 64 -25.11 -2.06 -18.07
N GLY A 65 -26.02 -1.08 -18.17
CA GLY A 65 -26.46 -0.29 -17.02
C GLY A 65 -25.48 0.80 -16.57
N SER A 66 -25.82 2.06 -16.83
CA SER A 66 -25.14 3.25 -16.27
C SER A 66 -25.93 3.85 -15.08
N MET A 67 -26.66 3.02 -14.35
CA MET A 67 -27.49 3.44 -13.22
C MET A 67 -26.65 3.50 -11.93
N GLN A 68 -26.94 4.47 -11.06
CA GLN A 68 -26.14 4.83 -9.88
C GLN A 68 -26.98 4.78 -8.59
N GLN A 69 -27.91 3.83 -8.46
CA GLN A 69 -28.76 3.72 -7.27
C GLN A 69 -27.99 3.44 -5.99
N TYR A 70 -26.84 2.79 -6.09
CA TYR A 70 -25.95 2.50 -4.95
C TYR A 70 -24.73 3.43 -4.89
N ALA A 71 -24.76 4.59 -5.56
CA ALA A 71 -23.65 5.54 -5.53
C ALA A 71 -23.76 6.50 -4.34
N TYR A 72 -22.62 6.79 -3.72
CA TYR A 72 -22.46 7.86 -2.75
C TYR A 72 -21.90 9.10 -3.46
N TYR A 73 -22.54 10.25 -3.25
CA TYR A 73 -22.07 11.55 -3.70
C TYR A 73 -21.62 12.35 -2.48
N HIS A 74 -20.36 12.78 -2.49
CA HIS A 74 -19.83 13.65 -1.45
C HIS A 74 -20.09 15.10 -1.83
N GLU A 75 -20.92 15.80 -1.06
CA GLU A 75 -21.35 17.19 -1.35
C GLU A 75 -20.44 18.25 -0.72
N GLU A 76 -19.65 17.89 0.29
CA GLU A 76 -18.83 18.85 1.02
C GLU A 76 -17.46 19.07 0.38
N ASP A 77 -17.04 20.33 0.32
CA ASP A 77 -15.71 20.70 -0.19
C ASP A 77 -14.66 20.56 0.94
N GLU A 78 -14.08 19.36 1.04
CA GLU A 78 -13.02 19.01 2.01
C GLU A 78 -11.80 19.94 1.93
N SER A 79 -11.63 20.73 0.86
CA SER A 79 -10.54 21.69 0.71
C SER A 79 -10.61 22.86 1.69
N THR A 80 -11.76 23.05 2.34
CA THR A 80 -12.02 24.12 3.31
C THR A 80 -11.48 23.78 4.70
N PHE A 81 -11.33 22.50 5.03
CA PHE A 81 -10.87 22.08 6.35
C PHE A 81 -9.35 22.17 6.46
N GLN A 82 -8.87 22.79 7.54
CA GLN A 82 -7.45 22.81 7.87
C GLN A 82 -7.21 22.05 9.17
N HIS A 83 -6.22 21.16 9.14
CA HIS A 83 -5.77 20.46 10.34
C HIS A 83 -5.14 21.46 11.33
N VAL A 84 -5.70 21.54 12.55
CA VAL A 84 -5.38 22.56 13.57
C VAL A 84 -3.97 22.40 14.16
N TYR A 85 -3.34 21.23 13.99
CA TYR A 85 -1.96 20.98 14.40
C TYR A 85 -1.05 20.65 13.20
N LYS A 86 -0.34 21.65 12.68
CA LYS A 86 0.74 21.41 11.71
C LYS A 86 2.05 21.31 12.47
N THR A 87 2.49 20.10 12.84
CA THR A 87 3.94 19.89 12.89
C THR A 87 4.44 20.26 11.49
N ASN A 88 5.51 21.04 11.37
CA ASN A 88 6.06 21.43 10.08
C ASN A 88 6.51 20.16 9.33
N VAL A 89 5.59 19.52 8.61
CA VAL A 89 5.89 18.40 7.75
C VAL A 89 6.37 19.02 6.43
N PRO A 90 7.64 18.81 6.06
CA PRO A 90 8.08 19.06 4.70
C PRO A 90 7.09 18.49 3.70
N LYS A 91 6.45 19.33 2.88
CA LYS A 91 5.72 18.81 1.72
C LYS A 91 6.77 18.14 0.81
N PRO A 92 6.64 16.85 0.47
CA PRO A 92 7.54 16.22 -0.49
C PRO A 92 7.43 16.97 -1.83
N LEU A 93 8.57 17.31 -2.41
CA LEU A 93 8.70 18.06 -3.68
C LEU A 93 8.08 17.35 -4.91
N TYR A 94 7.44 16.19 -4.73
CA TYR A 94 6.93 15.33 -5.78
C TYR A 94 5.42 15.49 -6.00
N GLN A 95 4.93 16.72 -6.16
CA GLN A 95 3.63 16.92 -6.80
C GLN A 95 3.48 18.30 -7.45
N ARG A 96 4.54 18.77 -8.12
CA ARG A 96 4.41 19.90 -9.06
C ARG A 96 4.77 19.47 -10.46
N GLY A 97 3.81 18.83 -11.12
CA GLY A 97 3.84 18.66 -12.55
C GLY A 97 2.64 17.88 -13.02
N ARG A 98 1.62 18.60 -13.53
CA ARG A 98 1.03 18.40 -14.88
C ARG A 98 -0.16 19.37 -15.08
N TYR A 99 0.16 20.66 -15.12
CA TYR A 99 -0.53 21.62 -16.00
C TYR A 99 0.54 22.51 -16.61
N MET A 100 1.16 22.04 -17.70
CA MET A 100 1.90 22.89 -18.62
C MET A 100 1.24 22.74 -19.98
N ARG A 101 0.29 23.64 -20.22
CA ARG A 101 -0.28 23.92 -21.54
C ARG A 101 0.79 24.67 -22.34
N ASN A 102 1.13 24.14 -23.52
CA ASN A 102 1.82 24.76 -24.65
C ASN A 102 2.69 26.01 -24.36
N GLN A 103 4.02 25.82 -24.40
CA GLN A 103 4.94 26.83 -24.93
C GLN A 103 6.14 26.12 -25.55
N ARG A 104 5.98 25.71 -26.81
CA ARG A 104 7.12 25.56 -27.73
C ARG A 104 7.71 26.95 -27.91
N ASN A 105 9.04 27.02 -27.82
CA ASN A 105 9.92 28.20 -27.91
C ASN A 105 10.17 28.86 -26.55
N LEU A 106 11.31 28.53 -25.94
CA LEU A 106 12.40 29.48 -25.71
C LEU A 106 13.61 28.69 -25.18
N LYS A 107 14.44 28.24 -26.11
CA LYS A 107 15.81 27.80 -25.84
C LYS A 107 16.65 29.08 -25.69
N ASN A 108 17.55 29.08 -24.71
CA ASN A 108 18.48 30.15 -24.33
C ASN A 108 17.92 31.22 -23.40
N GLN A 109 18.07 30.99 -22.09
CA GLN A 109 18.89 31.85 -21.24
C GLN A 109 18.85 31.36 -19.79
N ARG A 110 20.02 31.41 -19.15
CA ARG A 110 20.31 31.23 -17.72
C ARG A 110 20.92 29.89 -17.29
N ASN A 111 22.17 29.73 -17.72
CA ASN A 111 23.24 29.50 -16.74
C ASN A 111 23.23 30.61 -15.67
N GLN A 112 23.62 30.26 -14.45
CA GLN A 112 23.64 31.08 -13.21
C GLN A 112 22.39 30.97 -12.34
N LYS A 113 22.31 29.87 -11.58
CA LYS A 113 22.32 29.88 -10.11
C LYS A 113 22.20 28.43 -9.64
N GLY A 114 23.27 27.91 -9.05
CA GLY A 114 23.26 26.59 -8.42
C GLY A 114 22.18 26.55 -7.34
N GLN A 115 21.19 25.69 -7.54
CA GLN A 115 20.22 25.38 -6.50
C GLN A 115 20.86 24.41 -5.53
N GLN A 116 21.20 24.91 -4.34
CA GLN A 116 21.38 24.10 -3.15
C GLN A 116 20.12 23.26 -2.95
N MET A 117 20.26 21.93 -2.99
CA MET A 117 19.22 21.03 -2.51
C MET A 117 19.08 21.24 -1.01
N GLN A 118 17.97 21.84 -0.60
CA GLN A 118 17.60 21.98 0.80
C GLN A 118 17.08 20.62 1.28
N VAL A 119 17.92 19.89 2.01
CA VAL A 119 17.58 18.63 2.69
C VAL A 119 16.51 18.96 3.75
N LEU A 120 15.25 18.60 3.49
CA LEU A 120 14.18 18.74 4.46
C LEU A 120 14.07 17.46 5.30
N GLY A 121 14.24 17.67 6.59
CA GLY A 121 14.39 16.68 7.63
C GLY A 121 15.58 17.13 8.47
N LYS A 122 15.45 17.17 9.80
CA LYS A 122 16.65 16.94 10.61
C LYS A 122 17.08 15.54 10.17
N GLY A 123 17.96 15.48 9.17
CA GLY A 123 18.37 14.22 8.57
C GLY A 123 18.79 13.34 9.72
N ASN A 124 18.23 12.12 9.80
CA ASN A 124 18.61 11.17 10.83
C ASN A 124 20.13 11.19 10.86
N LYS A 125 20.69 11.72 11.95
CA LYS A 125 22.12 11.89 12.07
C LYS A 125 22.65 10.48 12.03
N ARG A 126 23.41 10.14 10.99
CA ARG A 126 24.07 8.84 10.90
C ARG A 126 25.14 8.85 11.97
N GLU A 127 24.83 8.28 13.12
CA GLU A 127 25.74 8.24 14.26
C GLU A 127 26.89 7.28 14.00
N TYR A 128 26.58 6.15 13.36
CA TYR A 128 27.55 5.10 13.11
C TYR A 128 27.30 4.44 11.75
N LEU A 129 28.38 4.13 11.02
CA LEU A 129 28.36 3.38 9.77
C LEU A 129 29.42 2.28 9.84
N CYS A 130 29.01 1.04 9.61
CA CYS A 130 29.88 -0.12 9.71
C CYS A 130 29.65 -1.10 8.56
N GLY A 131 30.64 -1.95 8.30
CA GLY A 131 30.61 -2.96 7.24
C GLY A 131 31.21 -2.50 5.90
N SER A 132 31.20 -3.41 4.93
CA SER A 132 31.63 -3.17 3.55
C SER A 132 30.56 -3.69 2.59
N LEU A 133 30.48 -3.08 1.40
CA LEU A 133 29.51 -3.45 0.38
C LEU A 133 30.22 -3.77 -0.93
N GLU A 134 29.91 -4.93 -1.50
CA GLU A 134 30.38 -5.30 -2.84
C GLU A 134 29.62 -4.52 -3.92
N TYR A 135 30.27 -4.29 -5.07
CA TYR A 135 29.60 -3.67 -6.20
C TYR A 135 28.55 -4.61 -6.80
N TYR A 136 27.37 -4.04 -7.09
CA TYR A 136 26.32 -4.75 -7.81
C TYR A 136 26.71 -4.98 -9.28
N ASP A 137 26.55 -6.21 -9.76
CA ASP A 137 26.75 -6.57 -11.16
C ASP A 137 25.50 -6.21 -11.99
N LYS A 138 25.59 -5.13 -12.77
CA LYS A 138 24.51 -4.64 -13.63
C LYS A 138 24.15 -5.59 -14.78
N ALA A 139 24.94 -6.63 -15.05
CA ALA A 139 24.57 -7.64 -16.05
C ALA A 139 23.28 -8.38 -15.64
N TYR A 140 22.99 -8.47 -14.34
CA TYR A 140 21.76 -9.11 -13.84
C TYR A 140 20.48 -8.36 -14.22
N ASP A 141 20.55 -7.06 -14.54
CA ASP A 141 19.38 -6.28 -14.99
C ASP A 141 18.84 -6.74 -16.35
N ARG A 142 19.63 -7.51 -17.11
CA ARG A 142 19.29 -8.00 -18.46
C ARG A 142 18.86 -9.47 -18.49
N VAL A 143 18.74 -10.13 -17.34
CA VAL A 143 18.24 -11.50 -17.26
C VAL A 143 16.76 -11.51 -17.65
N THR A 144 16.38 -12.44 -18.52
CA THR A 144 14.99 -12.57 -19.00
C THR A 144 14.55 -14.03 -18.93
N VAL A 145 13.26 -14.29 -19.06
CA VAL A 145 12.73 -15.68 -19.10
C VAL A 145 13.27 -16.52 -20.25
N LYS A 146 13.80 -15.88 -21.31
CA LYS A 146 14.45 -16.58 -22.45
C LYS A 146 15.96 -16.70 -22.28
N ASN A 147 16.55 -15.84 -21.45
CA ASN A 147 17.98 -15.83 -21.14
C ASN A 147 18.14 -15.86 -19.62
N GLU A 148 17.82 -17.02 -19.05
CA GLU A 148 17.88 -17.25 -17.62
C GLU A 148 19.31 -17.54 -17.14
N LYS A 149 19.56 -17.30 -15.85
CA LYS A 149 20.83 -17.62 -15.22
C LYS A 149 20.57 -18.55 -14.03
N LYS A 150 21.21 -19.72 -14.03
CA LYS A 150 21.05 -20.71 -12.96
C LYS A 150 21.59 -20.16 -11.64
N LEU A 151 20.80 -20.29 -10.57
CA LEU A 151 21.21 -19.91 -9.22
C LEU A 151 22.31 -20.85 -8.72
N THR A 152 23.43 -20.28 -8.30
CA THR A 152 24.53 -21.03 -7.71
C THR A 152 24.45 -21.00 -6.19
N ARG A 153 24.88 -22.09 -5.55
CA ARG A 153 25.04 -22.11 -4.10
C ARG A 153 26.26 -21.27 -3.73
N ILE A 154 26.04 -20.22 -2.96
CA ILE A 154 27.11 -19.35 -2.44
C ILE A 154 27.14 -19.54 -0.93
N ASN A 155 28.27 -19.99 -0.40
CA ASN A 155 28.46 -20.11 1.04
C ASN A 155 29.00 -18.79 1.59
N ARG A 156 28.13 -18.01 2.23
CA ARG A 156 28.47 -16.79 2.98
C ARG A 156 28.02 -16.93 4.42
N ILE A 157 28.71 -16.24 5.32
CA ILE A 157 28.32 -16.13 6.71
C ILE A 157 27.29 -15.01 6.80
N PHE A 158 26.10 -15.32 7.32
CA PHE A 158 25.04 -14.35 7.57
C PHE A 158 24.89 -14.15 9.08
N HIS A 159 25.09 -12.92 9.54
CA HIS A 159 24.92 -12.57 10.94
C HIS A 159 23.47 -12.18 11.21
N LYS A 160 22.81 -12.91 12.11
CA LYS A 160 21.41 -12.69 12.51
C LYS A 160 21.31 -12.17 13.95
N VAL A 161 22.19 -11.24 14.32
CA VAL A 161 22.36 -10.73 15.69
C VAL A 161 21.11 -9.95 16.14
N THR A 162 20.70 -10.13 17.39
CA THR A 162 19.57 -9.38 17.98
C THR A 162 20.06 -8.06 18.60
N THR A 163 19.14 -7.13 18.90
CA THR A 163 19.45 -5.79 19.40
C THR A 163 20.34 -5.82 20.64
N THR A 164 20.04 -6.68 21.62
CA THR A 164 20.84 -6.76 22.85
C THR A 164 22.19 -7.42 22.66
N ASP A 165 22.41 -8.21 21.62
CA ASP A 165 23.71 -8.85 21.33
C ASP A 165 24.62 -8.03 20.43
N ASP A 166 24.11 -6.93 19.86
CA ASP A 166 24.93 -6.02 19.06
C ASP A 166 25.86 -5.18 19.96
N PRO A 167 27.20 -5.30 19.80
CA PRO A 167 28.15 -4.56 20.63
C PRO A 167 28.14 -3.05 20.37
N VAL A 168 27.80 -2.62 19.15
CA VAL A 168 27.68 -1.20 18.79
C VAL A 168 26.46 -0.61 19.47
N ILE A 169 25.31 -1.31 19.45
CA ILE A 169 24.12 -0.86 20.18
C ILE A 169 24.40 -0.79 21.68
N ARG A 170 25.07 -1.79 22.25
CA ARG A 170 25.50 -1.75 23.67
C ARG A 170 26.36 -0.52 23.97
N GLN A 171 27.27 -0.12 23.07
CA GLN A 171 28.07 1.09 23.25
C GLN A 171 27.24 2.37 23.14
N LEU A 172 26.34 2.44 22.16
CA LEU A 172 25.43 3.59 21.97
C LEU A 172 24.50 3.77 23.17
N THR A 173 24.10 2.68 23.85
CA THR A 173 23.25 2.78 25.05
C THR A 173 23.90 3.48 26.23
N LYS A 174 25.24 3.51 26.29
CA LYS A 174 25.98 4.21 27.35
C LYS A 174 26.27 5.66 27.00
N THR A 175 26.43 5.94 25.72
CA THR A 175 26.95 7.22 25.23
C THR A 175 25.82 8.19 24.87
N GLU A 176 24.71 7.67 24.35
CA GLU A 176 23.61 8.47 23.82
C GLU A 176 22.38 8.43 24.73
N ASP A 177 21.66 9.55 24.77
CA ASP A 177 20.40 9.72 25.49
C ASP A 177 19.19 9.19 24.69
N SER A 178 19.39 8.04 24.04
CA SER A 178 18.34 7.34 23.31
C SER A 178 17.56 6.41 24.24
N ASN A 179 16.25 6.34 24.00
CA ASN A 179 15.32 5.58 24.85
C ASN A 179 14.84 4.28 24.20
N VAL A 180 15.02 4.10 22.89
CA VAL A 180 14.49 2.94 22.16
C VAL A 180 15.55 2.41 21.21
N TYR A 181 15.80 1.10 21.28
CA TYR A 181 16.77 0.38 20.46
C TYR A 181 16.09 -0.82 19.80
N ALA A 182 16.34 -1.01 18.50
CA ALA A 182 15.77 -2.09 17.70
C ALA A 182 16.61 -2.33 16.43
N THR A 183 16.46 -3.49 15.80
CA THR A 183 16.95 -3.79 14.45
C THR A 183 15.89 -3.51 13.38
N ASP A 184 16.34 -3.39 12.13
CA ASP A 184 15.48 -3.15 10.96
C ASP A 184 14.46 -4.26 10.73
N ALA A 185 14.84 -5.53 10.94
CA ALA A 185 13.93 -6.67 10.83
C ALA A 185 12.75 -6.57 11.81
N ILE A 186 13.04 -6.21 13.06
CA ILE A 186 12.01 -6.08 14.11
C ILE A 186 11.10 -4.88 13.84
N LEU A 187 11.68 -3.73 13.51
CA LEU A 187 10.91 -2.52 13.18
C LEU A 187 10.04 -2.72 11.95
N SER A 188 10.56 -3.37 10.90
CA SER A 188 9.81 -3.66 9.68
C SER A 188 8.60 -4.53 9.97
N THR A 189 8.76 -5.54 10.83
CA THR A 189 7.69 -6.43 11.28
C THR A 189 6.59 -5.66 12.01
N ILE A 190 6.96 -4.77 12.94
CA ILE A 190 6.00 -3.94 13.68
C ILE A 190 5.27 -2.95 12.75
N MET A 191 5.99 -2.28 11.85
CA MET A 191 5.39 -1.33 10.90
C MET A 191 4.43 -2.00 9.90
N CYS A 192 4.66 -3.28 9.59
CA CYS A 192 3.86 -4.05 8.64
C CYS A 192 2.93 -5.08 9.31
N CYS A 193 2.68 -4.94 10.62
CA CYS A 193 1.89 -5.91 11.40
C CYS A 193 0.48 -6.16 10.83
N THR A 194 -0.13 -5.17 10.20
CA THR A 194 -1.48 -5.28 9.61
C THR A 194 -1.58 -6.23 8.42
N ARG A 195 -0.44 -6.69 7.89
CA ARG A 195 -0.37 -7.64 6.77
C ARG A 195 0.00 -9.06 7.21
N SER A 196 0.33 -9.28 8.48
CA SER A 196 0.78 -10.59 8.94
C SER A 196 -0.40 -11.57 9.02
N SER A 197 -0.26 -12.73 8.39
CA SER A 197 -1.19 -13.86 8.57
C SER A 197 -0.67 -14.89 9.56
N ASN A 198 0.65 -15.15 9.56
CA ASN A 198 1.28 -16.09 10.48
C ASN A 198 1.55 -15.42 11.83
N SER A 199 1.54 -16.21 12.89
CA SER A 199 1.92 -15.74 14.23
C SER A 199 3.40 -15.38 14.28
N TRP A 200 3.70 -14.27 14.94
CA TRP A 200 5.05 -13.82 15.26
C TRP A 200 5.02 -13.16 16.64
N ASP A 201 6.18 -13.06 17.26
CA ASP A 201 6.35 -12.42 18.55
C ASP A 201 7.67 -11.63 18.58
N VAL A 202 7.71 -10.61 19.44
CA VAL A 202 8.87 -9.75 19.67
C VAL A 202 9.03 -9.62 21.18
N VAL A 203 10.27 -9.77 21.65
CA VAL A 203 10.63 -9.62 23.05
C VAL A 203 10.92 -8.14 23.30
N VAL A 204 10.30 -7.56 24.32
CA VAL A 204 10.56 -6.16 24.71
C VAL A 204 11.09 -6.13 26.13
N GLN A 205 12.31 -5.60 26.30
CA GLN A 205 12.93 -5.41 27.61
C GLN A 205 12.97 -3.93 27.95
N LYS A 206 12.48 -3.59 29.14
CA LYS A 206 12.55 -2.22 29.69
C LYS A 206 13.55 -2.18 30.84
N ILE A 207 14.67 -1.49 30.66
CA ILE A 207 15.75 -1.39 31.64
C ILE A 207 16.14 0.08 31.79
N ALA A 208 16.11 0.61 33.01
CA ALA A 208 16.54 1.98 33.32
C ALA A 208 15.92 3.07 32.41
N GLY A 209 14.62 2.95 32.10
CA GLY A 209 13.92 3.90 31.22
C GLY A 209 14.16 3.71 29.72
N LYS A 210 15.03 2.76 29.34
CA LYS A 210 15.34 2.39 27.95
C LYS A 210 14.57 1.13 27.53
N LEU A 211 14.13 1.08 26.29
CA LEU A 211 13.42 -0.03 25.67
C LEU A 211 14.30 -0.71 24.63
N PHE A 212 14.39 -2.03 24.73
CA PHE A 212 15.11 -2.89 23.79
C PHE A 212 14.11 -3.85 23.16
N PHE A 213 14.01 -3.81 21.84
CA PHE A 213 13.21 -4.76 21.06
C PHE A 213 14.12 -5.85 20.51
N ASP A 214 13.86 -7.10 20.89
CA ASP A 214 14.61 -8.29 20.50
C ASP A 214 13.72 -9.34 19.84
N LYS A 215 14.35 -10.27 19.12
CA LYS A 215 13.73 -11.53 18.69
C LYS A 215 14.19 -12.66 19.61
N ARG A 216 13.44 -13.77 19.66
CA ARG A 216 13.88 -14.97 20.39
C ARG A 216 15.00 -15.67 19.64
N ASP A 217 16.00 -16.17 20.36
CA ASP A 217 17.18 -16.84 19.76
C ASP A 217 16.80 -18.08 18.95
N ASP A 218 15.84 -18.86 19.44
CA ASP A 218 15.37 -20.11 18.81
C ASP A 218 14.17 -19.92 17.87
N SER A 219 13.80 -18.67 17.54
CA SER A 219 12.65 -18.41 16.66
C SER A 219 13.03 -18.40 15.17
N GLU A 220 12.10 -18.83 14.32
CA GLU A 220 12.20 -18.69 12.86
C GLU A 220 11.90 -17.25 12.37
N PHE A 221 12.35 -16.26 13.14
CA PHE A 221 12.18 -14.84 12.84
C PHE A 221 13.05 -14.37 11.67
#